data_AF-A0A953UHH8-F1
#
_entry.id   AF-A0A953UHH8-F1
#
_cell.length_a   1.000
_cell.length_b   1.000
_cell.length_c   1.000
_cell.angle_alpha   90.00
_cell.angle_beta   90.00
_cell.angle_gamma   90.00
#
_symmetry.space_group_name_H-M   'P 1'
#
loop_
_entity.id
_entity.type
_entity.pdbx_description
1 polymer ?
#
loop_
_entity_poly.entity_id
_entity_poly.type
_entity_poly.pdbx_seq_one_letter_code
_entity_poly.pdbx_strand_id
1 'polypeptide(L)' 'METRNITLSLPTDLIREAKVYAAQHDTTINAFVREVVEEALSRESRARAAADRLLEIAKRGPYFTIDPSSISRDELHERR' A
#
# COMPACT_ATOMS: atom_id res chain seq x y z
N MET A 1 8.11 -20.49 -1.44
CA MET A 1 6.88 -20.43 -0.61
C MET A 1 6.00 -21.60 -1.01
N GLU A 2 5.36 -22.25 -0.05
CA GLU A 2 4.45 -23.38 -0.32
C GLU A 2 3.14 -22.84 -0.92
N THR A 3 2.66 -23.45 -2.00
CA THR A 3 1.40 -23.05 -2.66
C THR A 3 0.28 -24.02 -2.28
N ARG A 4 -0.85 -23.48 -1.81
CA ARG A 4 -2.08 -24.26 -1.57
C ARG A 4 -3.19 -23.82 -2.51
N ASN A 5 -3.88 -24.80 -3.09
CA ASN A 5 -5.02 -24.55 -3.97
C ASN A 5 -6.24 -24.12 -3.14
N ILE A 6 -6.93 -23.10 -3.62
CA ILE A 6 -8.20 -22.61 -3.06
C ILE A 6 -9.26 -22.61 -4.17
N THR A 7 -10.52 -22.87 -3.80
CA THR A 7 -11.65 -22.78 -4.73
C THR A 7 -12.28 -21.41 -4.60
N LEU A 8 -12.40 -20.68 -5.73
CA LEU A 8 -13.02 -19.37 -5.80
C LEU A 8 -14.29 -19.43 -6.64
N SER A 9 -15.39 -18.91 -6.10
CA SER A 9 -16.64 -18.74 -6.85
C SER A 9 -16.68 -17.35 -7.47
N LEU A 10 -16.70 -17.28 -8.80
CA LEU A 10 -16.76 -16.03 -9.57
C LEU A 10 -17.85 -16.13 -10.63
N PRO A 11 -18.47 -15.01 -11.04
CA PRO A 11 -19.41 -15.00 -12.16
C PRO A 11 -18.78 -15.59 -13.42
N THR A 12 -19.54 -16.40 -14.17
CA THR A 12 -19.04 -17.07 -15.38
C THR A 12 -18.49 -16.09 -16.42
N ASP A 13 -19.11 -14.91 -16.52
CA ASP A 13 -18.69 -13.87 -17.44
C ASP A 13 -17.33 -13.27 -17.07
N LEU A 14 -17.11 -13.07 -15.77
CA LEU A 14 -15.83 -12.61 -15.24
C LEU A 14 -14.71 -13.63 -15.50
N ILE A 15 -14.99 -14.92 -15.36
CA ILE A 15 -14.01 -15.99 -15.66
C ILE A 15 -13.62 -15.94 -17.14
N ARG A 16 -14.58 -15.70 -18.04
CA ARG A 16 -14.32 -15.61 -19.48
C ARG A 16 -13.46 -14.40 -19.81
N GLU A 17 -13.78 -13.23 -19.25
CA GLU A 17 -12.98 -12.01 -19.43
C GLU A 17 -11.56 -12.19 -18.87
N ALA A 18 -11.43 -12.79 -17.69
CA ALA A 18 -10.13 -13.08 -17.09
C ALA A 18 -9.27 -14.03 -17.95
N LYS A 19 -9.89 -15.00 -18.64
CA LYS A 19 -9.17 -15.87 -19.59
C LYS A 19 -8.65 -15.09 -20.79
N VAL A 20 -9.47 -14.20 -21.37
CA VAL A 20 -9.07 -13.37 -22.50
C VAL A 20 -7.92 -12.44 -22.09
N TYR A 21 -8.05 -11.78 -20.94
CA TYR A 21 -7.00 -10.93 -20.39
C TYR A 21 -5.70 -11.71 -20.16
N ALA A 22 -5.77 -12.87 -19.51
CA ALA A 22 -4.59 -13.68 -19.25
C ALA A 22 -3.86 -14.08 -20.54
N ALA A 23 -4.61 -14.46 -21.58
CA ALA A 23 -4.05 -14.80 -22.89
C ALA A 23 -3.42 -13.59 -23.60
N GLN A 24 -4.02 -12.39 -23.50
CA GLN A 24 -3.49 -11.17 -24.10
C GLN A 24 -2.20 -10.67 -23.44
N HIS A 25 -2.01 -11.00 -22.16
CA HIS A 25 -0.90 -10.53 -21.33
C HIS A 25 0.16 -11.62 -21.04
N ASP A 26 0.15 -12.72 -21.81
CA ASP A 26 1.07 -13.85 -21.65
C ASP A 26 1.17 -14.37 -20.19
N THR A 27 0.02 -14.40 -19.50
CA THR A 27 -0.07 -14.80 -18.08
C THR A 27 -1.14 -15.87 -17.87
N THR A 28 -1.29 -16.32 -16.63
CA THR A 28 -2.33 -17.28 -16.24
C THR A 28 -3.28 -16.62 -15.25
N ILE A 29 -4.51 -17.13 -15.14
CA ILE A 29 -5.47 -16.64 -14.13
C ILE A 29 -4.89 -16.76 -12.73
N ASN A 30 -4.20 -17.87 -12.40
CA ASN A 30 -3.60 -18.04 -11.08
C ASN A 30 -2.49 -17.02 -10.80
N ALA A 31 -1.66 -16.70 -11.81
CA ALA A 31 -0.63 -15.68 -11.68
C ALA A 31 -1.25 -14.28 -11.52
N PHE A 32 -2.27 -13.96 -12.31
CA PHE A 32 -3.00 -12.71 -12.21
C PHE A 32 -3.69 -12.53 -10.85
N VAL A 33 -4.39 -13.57 -10.36
CA VAL A 33 -5.03 -13.53 -9.04
C VAL A 33 -4.00 -13.37 -7.93
N ARG A 34 -2.85 -14.06 -8.02
CA ARG A 34 -1.76 -13.90 -7.07
C ARG A 34 -1.28 -12.44 -7.02
N GLU A 35 -1.01 -11.85 -8.18
CA GLU A 35 -0.52 -10.47 -8.28
C GLU A 35 -1.51 -9.48 -7.66
N VAL A 36 -2.80 -9.60 -7.98
CA VAL A 36 -3.85 -8.73 -7.40
C VAL A 36 -3.90 -8.86 -5.88
N VAL A 37 -3.81 -10.08 -5.34
CA VAL A 37 -3.80 -10.32 -3.88
C VAL A 37 -2.54 -9.76 -3.24
N GLU A 38 -1.37 -9.98 -3.84
CA GLU A 38 -0.09 -9.44 -3.36
C GLU A 38 -0.12 -7.91 -3.37
N GLU A 39 -0.63 -7.29 -4.44
CA GLU A 39 -0.75 -5.85 -4.55
C GLU A 39 -1.67 -5.28 -3.47
N ALA A 40 -2.87 -5.86 -3.30
CA ALA A 40 -3.84 -5.44 -2.29
C ALA A 40 -3.24 -5.48 -0.87
N LEU A 41 -2.58 -6.59 -0.53
CA LEU A 41 -1.93 -6.77 0.78
C LEU A 41 -0.71 -5.84 0.94
N SER A 42 0.03 -5.57 -0.12
CA SER A 42 1.18 -4.65 -0.09
C SER A 42 0.74 -3.19 0.13
N ARG A 43 -0.36 -2.76 -0.49
CA ARG A 43 -0.91 -1.41 -0.35
C ARG A 43 -1.40 -1.17 1.07
N GLU A 44 -2.12 -2.14 1.63
CA GLU A 44 -2.55 -2.10 3.03
C GLU A 44 -1.36 -2.11 3.99
N SER A 45 -0.35 -2.95 3.73
CA SER A 45 0.88 -3.00 4.51
C SER A 45 1.64 -1.66 4.50
N ARG A 46 1.78 -1.01 3.33
CA ARG A 46 2.47 0.28 3.20
C ARG A 46 1.73 1.40 3.92
N ALA A 47 0.41 1.48 3.76
CA ALA A 47 -0.42 2.46 4.44
C ALA A 47 -0.35 2.28 5.95
N ARG A 48 -0.46 1.03 6.42
CA ARG A 48 -0.35 0.70 7.84
C ARG A 48 1.03 1.00 8.41
N ALA A 49 2.10 0.64 7.70
CA ALA A 49 3.46 0.96 8.11
C ALA A 49 3.75 2.48 8.12
N ALA A 50 3.09 3.27 7.27
CA ALA A 50 3.16 4.73 7.33
C ALA A 50 2.41 5.28 8.55
N ALA A 51 1.21 4.76 8.82
CA ALA A 51 0.42 5.12 10.01
C ALA A 51 1.16 4.79 11.30
N ASP A 52 1.74 3.59 11.41
CA ASP A 52 2.52 3.17 12.57
C ASP A 52 3.73 4.08 12.79
N ARG A 53 4.44 4.47 11.72
CA ARG A 53 5.55 5.45 11.81
C ARG A 53 5.09 6.80 12.35
N LEU A 54 3.95 7.32 11.88
CA LEU A 54 3.38 8.58 12.38
C LEU A 54 2.97 8.48 13.84
N LEU A 55 2.35 7.38 14.24
CA LEU A 55 1.97 7.12 15.63
C LEU A 55 3.20 7.02 16.54
N GLU A 56 4.27 6.37 16.09
CA GLU A 56 5.52 6.32 16.85
C GLU A 56 6.16 7.70 17.00
N ILE A 57 6.14 8.55 15.97
CA ILE A 57 6.58 9.95 16.06
C ILE A 57 5.72 10.71 17.08
N ALA A 58 4.39 10.56 17.01
CA ALA A 58 3.47 11.23 17.91
C ALA A 58 3.63 10.79 19.38
N LYS A 59 3.87 9.49 19.63
CA LYS A 59 4.12 8.94 20.98
C LYS A 59 5.36 9.51 21.63
N ARG A 60 6.39 9.85 20.84
CA ARG A 60 7.61 10.48 21.36
C ARG A 60 7.40 11.93 21.82
N GLY A 61 6.23 12.49 21.54
CA GLY A 61 5.83 13.82 21.95
C GLY A 61 6.43 14.93 21.06
N PRO A 62 6.01 16.18 21.27
CA PRO A 62 6.56 17.31 20.54
C PRO A 62 8.06 17.48 20.85
N TYR A 63 8.91 17.32 19.83
CA TYR A 63 10.35 17.61 19.89
C TYR A 63 10.67 19.11 19.80
N PHE A 64 9.76 19.96 20.26
CA PHE A 64 9.94 21.39 20.17
C PHE A 64 10.82 21.85 21.34
N THR A 65 12.02 22.34 21.01
CA THR A 65 12.91 23.02 21.97
C THR A 65 12.56 24.50 22.13
N ILE A 66 11.66 25.01 21.29
CA ILE A 66 11.17 26.39 21.23
C ILE A 66 9.67 26.39 20.92
N ASP A 67 8.98 27.47 21.27
CA ASP A 67 7.55 27.61 20.97
C ASP A 67 7.32 27.61 19.44
N PRO A 68 6.51 26.68 18.88
CA PRO A 68 6.23 26.66 17.45
C PRO A 68 5.57 27.94 16.93
N SER A 69 4.84 28.67 17.79
CA SER A 69 4.17 29.92 17.42
C SER A 69 5.14 31.10 17.25
N SER A 70 6.38 30.98 17.75
CA SER A 70 7.39 32.03 17.61
C SER A 70 8.21 31.92 16.33
N ILE A 71 8.04 30.85 15.53
CA ILE A 71 8.80 30.64 14.30
C ILE A 71 8.08 31.33 13.14
N SER A 72 8.70 32.34 12.55
CA SER A 72 8.16 32.96 11.34
C SER A 72 8.39 32.06 10.12
N ARG A 73 7.53 32.20 9.11
CA ARG A 73 7.65 31.47 7.84
C ARG A 73 8.97 31.77 7.13
N ASP A 74 9.48 32.99 7.26
CA ASP A 74 10.72 33.41 6.63
C ASP A 74 11.95 32.75 7.30
N GLU A 75 11.97 32.66 8.64
CA GLU A 75 13.00 31.92 9.39
C GLU A 75 12.99 30.42 9.06
N LEU A 76 11.81 29.81 8.83
CA LEU A 76 11.69 28.40 8.47
C LEU A 76 12.27 28.09 7.08
N HIS A 77 12.22 29.06 6.16
CA HIS A 77 12.68 28.92 4.78
C HIS A 77 14.09 29.48 4.55
N GLU A 78 14.70 30.10 5.56
CA GLU A 78 16.07 30.56 5.50
C GLU A 78 17.00 29.33 5.40
N ARG A 79 17.47 29.05 4.18
CA ARG A 79 18.44 27.97 3.95
C ARG A 79 19.78 28.39 4.56
N ARG A 80 20.16 27.74 5.65
CA ARG A 80 21.51 27.86 6.23
C ARG A 80 22.44 26.79 5.70
#